data_AF-A0A355H1R4-F1
#
_entry.id   AF-A0A355H1R4-F1
#
_cell.length_a   1.000
_cell.length_b   1.000
_cell.length_c   1.000
_cell.angle_alpha   90.00
_cell.angle_beta   90.00
_cell.angle_gamma   90.00
#
_symmetry.space_group_name_H-M   'P 1'
#
loop_
_entity.id
_entity.type
_entity.pdbx_description
1 polymer ?
#
loop_
_entity_poly.entity_id
_entity_poly.type
_entity_poly.pdbx_seq_one_letter_code
_entity_poly.pdbx_strand_id
1 'polypeptide(L)'
;MLGDVIEASSRTLSNPTPARIRSLVRERIARIYTDGQLDDCELTLRNLNTIAETFTRILTGIFHHRIEYPESLPKETNGKKEAHENTNRKPAETN
;
A
#
# COMPACT_ATOMS: atom_id res chain seq x y z
N MET A 1 -11.11 4.22 -24.44
CA MET A 1 -11.58 2.82 -24.45
C MET A 1 -10.75 1.91 -23.54
N LEU A 2 -9.47 1.63 -23.82
CA LEU A 2 -8.69 0.64 -23.04
C LEU A 2 -8.59 1.00 -21.55
N GLY A 3 -8.29 2.27 -21.25
CA GLY A 3 -8.25 2.78 -19.88
C GLY A 3 -9.58 2.67 -19.17
N ASP A 4 -10.68 3.00 -19.85
CA ASP A 4 -12.04 2.95 -19.27
C ASP A 4 -12.43 1.52 -18.88
N VAL A 5 -12.17 0.55 -19.76
CA VAL A 5 -12.44 -0.88 -19.50
C VAL A 5 -11.62 -1.39 -18.33
N ILE A 6 -10.33 -1.05 -18.28
CA ILE A 6 -9.42 -1.47 -17.21
C ILE A 6 -9.83 -0.83 -15.88
N GLU A 7 -10.12 0.46 -15.87
CA GLU A 7 -10.53 1.22 -14.68
C GLU A 7 -11.84 0.67 -14.11
N ALA A 8 -12.87 0.52 -14.96
CA ALA A 8 -14.16 0.01 -14.56
C ALA A 8 -14.06 -1.43 -14.04
N SER A 9 -13.28 -2.28 -14.72
CA SER A 9 -13.01 -3.64 -14.25
C SER A 9 -12.31 -3.65 -12.91
N SER A 10 -11.33 -2.75 -12.71
CA SER A 10 -10.55 -2.68 -11.49
C SER A 10 -11.38 -2.30 -10.26
N ARG A 11 -12.41 -1.45 -10.43
CA ARG A 11 -13.35 -1.06 -9.35
C ARG A 11 -14.14 -2.25 -8.77
N THR A 12 -14.32 -3.31 -9.57
CA THR A 12 -15.06 -4.51 -9.15
C THR A 12 -14.18 -5.54 -8.44
N LEU A 13 -12.86 -5.34 -8.40
CA LEU A 13 -11.92 -6.31 -7.86
C LEU A 13 -11.90 -6.28 -6.32
N SER A 14 -12.45 -7.32 -5.69
CA SER A 14 -12.38 -7.50 -4.24
C SER A 14 -10.97 -7.90 -3.82
N ASN A 15 -10.34 -7.25 -2.82
CA ASN A 15 -8.93 -7.46 -2.43
C ASN A 15 -7.94 -7.32 -3.60
N PRO A 16 -7.69 -6.08 -4.06
CA PRO A 16 -6.88 -5.77 -5.24
C PRO A 16 -5.37 -5.89 -4.96
N THR A 17 -4.85 -7.11 -4.82
CA THR A 17 -3.40 -7.33 -4.68
C THR A 17 -2.67 -7.02 -5.99
N PRO A 18 -1.36 -6.69 -5.97
CA PRO A 18 -0.62 -6.36 -7.18
C PRO A 18 -0.63 -7.49 -8.23
N ALA A 19 -0.62 -8.75 -7.78
CA ALA A 19 -0.73 -9.92 -8.65
C ALA A 19 -2.11 -10.00 -9.33
N ARG A 20 -3.19 -9.77 -8.58
CA ARG A 20 -4.56 -9.82 -9.12
C ARG A 20 -4.84 -8.66 -10.07
N ILE A 21 -4.35 -7.46 -9.74
CA ILE A 21 -4.40 -6.30 -10.64
C ILE A 21 -3.69 -6.62 -11.95
N ARG A 22 -2.46 -7.15 -11.89
CA ARG A 22 -1.69 -7.52 -13.08
C ARG A 22 -2.45 -8.52 -13.96
N SER A 23 -2.99 -9.59 -13.36
CA SER A 23 -3.76 -10.59 -14.09
C SER A 23 -5.00 -9.98 -14.75
N LEU A 24 -5.75 -9.16 -14.02
CA LEU A 24 -6.94 -8.47 -14.54
C LEU A 24 -6.61 -7.59 -15.74
N VAL A 25 -5.57 -6.76 -15.63
CA VAL A 25 -5.13 -5.85 -16.70
C VAL A 25 -4.73 -6.65 -17.94
N ARG A 26 -3.94 -7.71 -17.78
CA ARG A 26 -3.51 -8.56 -18.90
C ARG A 26 -4.68 -9.27 -19.56
N GLU A 27 -5.62 -9.79 -18.79
CA GLU A 27 -6.81 -10.45 -19.31
C GLU A 27 -7.68 -9.50 -20.14
N ARG A 28 -7.89 -8.26 -19.68
CA ARG A 28 -8.68 -7.26 -20.41
C ARG A 28 -8.00 -6.83 -21.71
N ILE A 29 -6.69 -6.59 -21.69
CA ILE A 29 -5.92 -6.26 -22.90
C ILE A 29 -5.94 -7.42 -23.89
N ALA A 30 -5.73 -8.66 -23.41
CA ALA A 30 -5.76 -9.84 -24.25
C ALA A 30 -7.12 -10.02 -24.93
N ARG A 31 -8.23 -9.84 -24.19
CA ARG A 31 -9.59 -9.92 -24.74
C ARG A 31 -9.81 -8.91 -25.87
N ILE A 32 -9.46 -7.65 -25.64
CA ILE A 32 -9.59 -6.58 -26.63
C ILE A 32 -8.75 -6.88 -27.88
N TYR A 33 -7.55 -7.42 -27.70
CA TYR A 33 -6.69 -7.85 -28.80
C TYR A 33 -7.29 -9.03 -29.58
N THR A 34 -7.75 -10.08 -28.90
CA THR A 34 -8.33 -11.26 -29.55
C THR A 34 -9.66 -10.96 -30.25
N ASP A 35 -10.37 -9.94 -29.78
CA ASP A 35 -11.62 -9.47 -30.38
C ASP A 35 -11.39 -8.60 -31.63
N GLY A 36 -10.13 -8.37 -32.04
CA GLY A 36 -9.78 -7.58 -33.23
C GLY A 36 -10.00 -6.07 -33.08
N GLN A 37 -10.26 -5.58 -31.86
CA GLN A 37 -10.60 -4.16 -31.63
C GLN A 37 -9.41 -3.21 -31.85
N LEU A 38 -8.21 -3.75 -32.06
CA LEU A 38 -6.97 -2.99 -32.29
C LEU A 38 -6.41 -3.20 -33.71
N ASP A 39 -7.16 -3.83 -34.61
CA ASP A 39 -6.66 -4.22 -35.94
C ASP A 39 -6.25 -3.02 -36.80
N ASP A 40 -6.94 -1.89 -36.64
CA ASP A 40 -6.63 -0.62 -37.34
C ASP A 40 -5.70 0.32 -36.53
N CYS A 41 -5.01 -0.20 -35.51
CA CYS A 41 -4.08 0.58 -34.69
C CYS A 41 -2.63 0.14 -34.89
N GLU A 42 -1.70 1.09 -34.95
CA GLU A 42 -0.25 0.84 -35.03
C GLU A 42 0.36 0.46 -33.66
N LEU A 43 -0.25 -0.49 -32.94
CA LEU A 43 0.23 -0.95 -31.65
C LEU A 43 1.00 -2.26 -31.80
N THR A 44 2.25 -2.27 -31.36
CA THR A 44 3.03 -3.51 -31.26
C THR A 44 2.71 -4.27 -29.98
N LEU A 45 2.99 -5.58 -29.95
CA LEU A 45 2.91 -6.37 -28.71
C LEU A 45 3.79 -5.82 -27.58
N ARG A 46 4.92 -5.16 -27.93
CA ARG A 46 5.74 -4.44 -26.96
C ARG A 46 4.97 -3.29 -26.33
N ASN A 47 4.25 -2.50 -27.13
CA ASN A 47 3.42 -1.41 -26.60
C ASN A 47 2.34 -1.93 -25.67
N LEU A 48 1.66 -3.03 -26.02
CA LEU A 48 0.64 -3.65 -25.17
C LEU A 48 1.22 -4.10 -23.81
N ASN A 49 2.43 -4.67 -23.81
CA ASN A 49 3.13 -5.00 -22.56
C ASN A 49 3.46 -3.77 -21.72
N THR A 50 4.00 -2.71 -22.33
CA THR A 50 4.29 -1.44 -21.63
C THR A 50 3.02 -0.81 -21.05
N ILE A 51 1.92 -0.86 -21.80
CA ILE A 51 0.60 -0.39 -21.35
C ILE A 51 0.14 -1.22 -20.14
N ALA A 52 0.23 -2.55 -20.21
CA ALA A 52 -0.17 -3.44 -19.12
C ALA A 52 0.61 -3.17 -17.82
N GLU A 53 1.92 -2.99 -17.93
CA GLU A 53 2.80 -2.67 -16.79
C GLU A 53 2.46 -1.29 -16.21
N THR A 54 2.20 -0.30 -17.07
CA THR A 54 1.86 1.06 -16.65
C THR A 54 0.55 1.09 -15.88
N PHE A 55 -0.51 0.45 -16.40
CA PHE A 55 -1.78 0.33 -15.67
C PHE A 55 -1.63 -0.45 -14.38
N THR A 56 -0.87 -1.54 -14.37
CA THR A 56 -0.61 -2.32 -13.15
C THR A 56 0.01 -1.43 -12.07
N ARG A 57 1.02 -0.63 -12.41
CA ARG A 57 1.68 0.30 -11.49
C ARG A 57 0.73 1.37 -10.97
N ILE A 58 -0.03 2.01 -11.85
CA ILE A 58 -0.98 3.07 -11.49
C ILE A 58 -2.06 2.51 -10.55
N LEU A 59 -2.71 1.41 -10.93
CA LEU A 59 -3.77 0.80 -10.13
C LEU A 59 -3.25 0.28 -8.79
N THR A 60 -2.04 -0.28 -8.75
CA THR A 60 -1.40 -0.68 -7.49
C THR A 60 -1.26 0.53 -6.55
N GLY A 61 -0.83 1.69 -7.07
CA GLY A 61 -0.74 2.92 -6.27
C GLY A 61 -2.10 3.44 -5.80
N ILE A 62 -3.14 3.32 -6.61
CA ILE A 62 -4.51 3.73 -6.26
C ILE A 62 -5.09 2.84 -5.16
N PHE A 63 -4.96 1.52 -5.29
CA PHE A 63 -5.56 0.56 -4.35
C PHE A 63 -4.76 0.34 -3.06
N HIS A 64 -3.48 0.67 -3.06
CA HIS A 64 -2.63 0.57 -1.87
C HIS A 64 -2.24 1.96 -1.33
N HIS A 65 -3.23 2.81 -1.02
CA HIS A 65 -2.94 4.18 -0.63
C HIS A 65 -2.86 4.44 0.89
N ARG A 66 -1.76 5.14 1.22
CA ARG A 66 -1.32 5.80 2.46
C ARG A 66 -0.87 4.89 3.61
N ILE A 67 0.45 4.90 3.79
CA ILE A 67 1.10 4.51 5.05
C ILE A 67 0.66 5.54 6.09
N GLU A 68 0.10 5.07 7.19
CA GLU A 68 -0.21 5.89 8.35
C GLU A 68 1.13 6.38 8.92
N TYR A 69 1.32 7.70 9.01
CA TYR A 69 2.50 8.22 9.68
C TYR A 69 2.43 7.78 11.14
N PRO A 70 3.51 7.21 11.72
CA PRO A 70 3.51 6.90 13.13
C PRO A 70 3.28 8.21 13.90
N GLU A 71 2.10 8.35 14.50
CA GLU A 71 1.81 9.39 15.49
C GLU A 71 2.94 9.35 16.51
N SER A 72 3.59 10.48 16.70
CA SER A 72 4.74 10.62 17.58
C SER A 72 4.40 10.02 18.94
N LEU A 73 5.02 8.88 19.27
CA LEU A 73 4.99 8.30 20.60
C LEU A 73 5.25 9.43 21.61
N PRO A 74 4.36 9.70 22.57
CA PRO A 74 4.68 10.58 23.67
C PRO A 74 5.89 9.93 24.38
N LYS A 75 7.06 10.57 24.29
CA LYS A 75 8.14 10.29 25.22
C LYS A 75 7.70 10.83 26.57
N GLU A 76 6.92 10.04 27.29
CA GLU A 76 6.75 10.25 28.71
C GLU A 76 8.13 10.23 29.37
N THR A 77 8.37 11.32 30.09
CA THR A 77 9.59 11.66 30.79
C THR A 77 9.92 10.62 31.84
N ASN A 78 10.85 9.71 31.56
CA ASN A 78 11.40 8.86 32.61
C ASN A 78 12.45 9.67 33.39
N GLY A 79 12.00 10.19 34.53
CA GLY A 79 12.81 10.90 35.50
C GLY A 79 14.04 10.09 35.91
N LYS A 80 15.17 10.81 36.04
CA LYS A 80 16.48 10.31 36.45
C LYS A 80 16.39 9.43 37.69
N LYS A 81 16.96 8.23 37.61
CA LYS A 81 17.40 7.47 38.79
C LYS A 81 18.61 8.20 39.37
N GLU A 82 18.41 8.91 40.48
CA GLU A 82 19.49 9.36 41.35
C GLU A 82 19.55 8.40 42.54
N ALA A 83 20.63 7.62 42.59
CA ALA A 83 21.02 6.86 43.77
C ALA A 83 22.00 7.74 44.56
N HIS A 84 21.63 8.14 45.79
CA HIS A 84 22.61 8.52 46.82
C HIS A 84 22.02 8.39 48.24
N GLU A 85 22.39 7.27 48.86
CA GLU A 85 22.96 7.10 50.21
C GLU A 85 22.53 8.00 51.40
N ASN A 86 21.90 7.32 52.39
CA ASN A 86 22.14 7.34 53.84
C ASN A 86 21.91 8.61 54.68
N THR A 87 21.00 8.53 55.67
CA THR A 87 21.26 8.87 57.09
C THR A 87 20.03 8.53 57.97
N ASN A 88 20.18 7.49 58.80
CA ASN A 88 19.85 7.41 60.23
C ASN A 88 18.60 8.15 60.77
N ARG A 89 17.62 7.41 61.29
CA ARG A 89 16.93 7.67 62.59
C ARG A 89 16.03 6.50 63.00
N LYS A 90 16.30 5.94 64.19
CA LYS A 90 15.52 4.90 64.88
C LYS A 90 14.07 5.36 65.13
N PRO A 91 13.06 4.49 65.00
CA PRO A 91 11.73 4.78 65.53
C PRO A 91 11.72 4.58 67.06
N ALA A 92 11.15 5.57 67.75
CA ALA A 92 10.74 5.48 69.14
C ALA A 92 9.22 5.29 69.16
N GLU A 93 8.75 4.19 69.74
CA GLU A 93 7.39 3.95 70.25
C GLU A 93 7.61 3.10 71.51
N THR A 94 7.32 3.54 72.74
CA THR A 94 6.01 3.88 73.34
C THR A 94 5.06 2.67 73.42
N ASN A 95 5.41 1.70 74.26
CA ASN A 95 4.64 1.27 75.45
C ASN A 95 5.28 0.04 76.09
#